data_AF-X0ZC96-F1
#
_entry.id   AF-X0ZC96-F1
#
_cell.length_a   1.000
_cell.length_b   1.000
_cell.length_c   1.000
_cell.angle_alpha   90.00
_cell.angle_beta   90.00
_cell.angle_gamma   90.00
#
_symmetry.space_group_name_H-M   'P 1'
#
loop_
_entity.id
_entity.type
_entity.pdbx_description
1 polymer ?
#
loop_
_entity_poly.entity_id
_entity_poly.type
_entity_poly.pdbx_seq_one_letter_code
_entity_poly.pdbx_strand_id
1 'polypeptide(L)'
;MENRYLSIDWRLDHPAIQREAFFGRFSFSAYDAVFIDPLEINRRWTREIGISPDGVRRIDANRDRGLSKTMTAWMGKRRAEAE
;
A
#
# COMPACT_ATOMS: atom_id res chain seq x y z
N MET A 1 3.43 30.52 -10.48
CA MET A 1 2.67 29.50 -9.74
C MET A 1 3.65 28.75 -8.88
N GLU A 2 3.38 28.65 -7.58
CA GLU A 2 4.22 27.89 -6.67
C GLU A 2 3.74 26.44 -6.70
N ASN A 3 4.59 25.51 -7.12
CA ASN A 3 4.23 24.10 -7.20
C ASN A 3 4.16 23.50 -5.79
N ARG A 4 3.14 22.68 -5.55
CA ARG A 4 2.85 22.03 -4.27
C ARG A 4 3.19 20.55 -4.36
N TYR A 5 4.15 20.14 -3.54
CA TYR A 5 4.63 18.77 -3.47
C TYR A 5 4.26 18.13 -2.12
N LEU A 6 3.79 16.88 -2.16
CA LEU A 6 3.46 16.09 -0.97
C LEU A 6 4.23 14.77 -0.99
N SER A 7 4.82 14.36 0.13
CA SER A 7 5.22 12.98 0.36
C SER A 7 4.37 12.32 1.44
N ILE A 8 3.93 11.10 1.17
CA ILE A 8 3.10 10.29 2.06
C ILE A 8 3.90 9.11 2.54
N ASP A 9 4.09 9.01 3.86
CA ASP A 9 4.84 7.95 4.54
C ASP A 9 6.29 7.78 4.04
N TRP A 10 6.74 8.62 3.10
CA TRP A 10 8.06 8.60 2.49
C TRP A 10 8.87 9.77 3.01
N ARG A 11 10.02 9.45 3.60
CA ARG A 11 10.93 10.45 4.16
C ARG A 11 11.81 11.08 3.07
N LEU A 12 11.28 12.08 2.36
CA LEU A 12 12.00 12.90 1.36
C LEU A 12 12.46 14.24 1.95
N ASP A 13 13.75 14.43 2.20
CA ASP A 13 14.27 15.67 2.83
C ASP A 13 14.48 16.75 1.78
N HIS A 14 13.45 17.59 1.59
CA HIS A 14 13.51 18.77 0.74
C HIS A 14 12.57 19.86 1.28
N PRO A 15 13.00 21.14 1.36
CA PRO A 15 12.21 22.20 1.99
C PRO A 15 10.88 22.51 1.29
N ALA A 16 10.77 22.22 -0.01
CA ALA A 16 9.53 22.39 -0.78
C ALA A 16 8.55 21.21 -0.69
N ILE A 17 8.94 20.10 -0.06
CA ILE A 17 8.10 18.89 0.04
C ILE A 17 7.39 18.88 1.40
N GLN A 18 6.06 18.91 1.35
CA GLN A 18 5.24 18.69 2.54
C GLN A 18 5.20 17.19 2.85
N ARG A 19 5.19 16.83 4.13
CA ARG A 19 5.16 15.43 4.59
C ARG A 19 3.90 15.16 5.37
N GLU A 20 3.24 14.05 5.07
CA GLU A 20 2.05 13.60 5.79
C GLU A 20 1.96 12.07 5.85
N ALA A 21 1.05 11.58 6.69
CA ALA A 21 0.60 10.19 6.67
C ALA A 21 -0.59 10.02 5.71
N PHE A 22 -0.84 8.80 5.21
CA PHE A 22 -1.91 8.53 4.25
C PHE A 22 -3.30 8.98 4.70
N PHE A 23 -3.58 8.93 6.02
CA PHE A 23 -4.85 9.35 6.61
C PHE A 23 -4.85 10.78 7.19
N GLY A 24 -3.75 11.53 7.03
CA GLY A 24 -3.60 12.87 7.62
C GLY A 24 -4.36 13.98 6.88
N ARG A 25 -4.84 13.74 5.64
CA ARG A 25 -5.47 14.77 4.80
C ARG A 25 -6.78 14.35 4.15
N PHE A 26 -7.63 15.36 3.90
CA PHE A 26 -8.91 15.23 3.23
C PHE A 26 -8.83 15.14 1.69
N SER A 27 -7.72 15.58 1.06
CA SER A 27 -7.57 15.45 -0.40
C SER A 27 -6.12 15.53 -0.90
N PHE A 28 -5.74 14.57 -1.74
CA PHE A 28 -4.48 14.53 -2.49
C PHE A 28 -4.53 15.36 -3.77
N SER A 29 -5.72 15.67 -4.31
CA SER A 29 -5.87 16.47 -5.54
C SER A 29 -5.52 17.94 -5.38
N ALA A 30 -5.26 18.39 -4.15
CA ALA A 30 -4.82 19.76 -3.85
C ALA A 30 -3.32 20.00 -4.13
N TYR A 31 -2.62 19.01 -4.69
CA TYR A 31 -1.18 19.02 -4.94
C TYR A 31 -0.88 18.78 -6.41
N ASP A 32 0.20 19.40 -6.88
CA ASP A 32 0.69 19.21 -8.25
C ASP A 32 1.40 17.86 -8.40
N ALA A 33 2.02 17.36 -7.33
CA ALA A 33 2.55 16.00 -7.29
C ALA A 33 2.54 15.39 -5.87
N VAL A 34 2.27 14.08 -5.81
CA VAL A 34 2.21 13.29 -4.58
C VAL A 34 3.15 12.09 -4.70
N PHE A 35 4.07 11.96 -3.74
CA PHE A 35 5.09 10.91 -3.65
C PHE A 35 4.75 9.98 -2.50
N ILE A 36 4.32 8.76 -2.78
CA ILE A 36 3.90 7.79 -1.74
C ILE A 36 5.03 6.78 -1.53
N ASP A 37 5.36 6.44 -0.28
CA ASP A 37 6.47 5.53 0.06
C ASP A 37 6.30 4.17 -0.63
N PRO A 38 7.25 3.76 -1.48
CA PRO A 38 7.13 2.56 -2.28
C PRO A 38 7.84 1.40 -1.61
N LEU A 39 7.42 0.99 -0.40
CA LEU A 39 7.75 -0.38 0.00
C LEU A 39 7.26 -1.31 -1.12
N GLU A 40 8.19 -2.03 -1.77
CA GLU A 40 7.89 -2.82 -2.96
C GLU A 40 6.68 -3.70 -2.62
N ILE A 41 5.56 -3.48 -3.32
CA ILE A 41 4.40 -4.34 -3.17
C ILE A 41 4.93 -5.75 -3.40
N ASN A 42 4.88 -6.55 -2.33
CA ASN A 42 5.54 -7.83 -2.26
C ASN A 42 5.29 -8.59 -3.57
N ARG A 43 6.32 -9.20 -4.18
CA ARG A 43 6.19 -9.83 -5.50
C ARG A 43 5.08 -10.88 -5.56
N ARG A 44 4.69 -11.47 -4.43
CA ARG A 44 3.52 -12.35 -4.33
C ARG A 44 2.22 -11.61 -4.67
N TRP A 45 2.06 -10.38 -4.21
CA TRP A 45 0.92 -9.51 -4.55
C TRP A 45 0.89 -9.06 -6.00
N THR A 46 2.05 -8.86 -6.66
CA THR A 46 2.10 -8.35 -8.04
C THR A 46 2.16 -9.44 -9.12
N ARG A 47 2.78 -10.60 -8.84
CA ARG A 47 2.97 -11.68 -9.80
C ARG A 47 2.08 -12.90 -9.57
N GLU A 48 1.68 -13.15 -8.32
CA GLU A 48 0.92 -14.37 -7.97
C GLU A 48 -0.59 -14.10 -7.84
N ILE A 49 -0.99 -12.83 -7.68
CA ILE A 49 -2.40 -12.43 -7.68
C ILE A 49 -2.75 -11.77 -9.02
N GLY A 50 -3.63 -12.40 -9.80
CA GLY A 50 -4.14 -11.82 -11.05
C GLY A 50 -4.95 -10.53 -10.83
N ILE A 51 -4.93 -9.64 -11.82
CA ILE A 51 -5.80 -8.46 -11.86
C ILE A 51 -7.18 -8.91 -12.34
N SER A 52 -8.23 -8.55 -11.60
CA SER A 52 -9.63 -8.77 -12.02
C SER A 52 -10.04 -7.76 -13.10
N PRO A 53 -11.12 -7.99 -13.87
CA PRO A 53 -11.56 -7.06 -14.92
C PRO A 53 -11.86 -5.63 -14.44
N ASP A 54 -12.18 -5.46 -13.16
CA ASP A 54 -12.39 -4.17 -12.49
C ASP A 54 -11.09 -3.47 -12.06
N GLY A 55 -9.92 -4.02 -12.43
CA GLY A 55 -8.61 -3.52 -12.05
C GLY A 55 -8.18 -3.89 -10.62
N VAL A 56 -9.02 -4.58 -9.85
CA VAL A 56 -8.74 -4.92 -8.44
C VAL A 56 -8.01 -6.27 -8.35
N ARG A 57 -7.02 -6.35 -7.46
CA ARG A 57 -6.35 -7.61 -7.11
C ARG A 57 -7.01 -8.20 -5.86
N ARG A 58 -7.48 -9.45 -5.95
CA ARG A 58 -8.12 -10.17 -4.85
C ARG A 58 -7.37 -11.48 -4.59
N ILE A 59 -7.16 -11.78 -3.32
CA ILE A 59 -6.63 -13.08 -2.90
C ILE A 59 -7.70 -14.14 -3.18
N ASP A 60 -7.35 -15.12 -4.01
CA ASP A 60 -8.19 -16.27 -4.36
C ASP A 60 -7.40 -17.54 -4.09
N ALA A 61 -7.85 -18.36 -3.13
CA ALA A 61 -7.14 -19.56 -2.68
C ALA A 61 -6.88 -20.59 -3.79
N ASN A 62 -7.62 -20.53 -4.90
CA ASN A 62 -7.42 -21.41 -6.04
C ASN A 62 -6.41 -20.86 -7.06
N ARG A 63 -6.04 -19.58 -6.97
CA ARG A 63 -5.25 -18.86 -8.00
C ARG A 63 -4.03 -18.12 -7.45
N ASP A 64 -3.94 -17.93 -6.13
CA ASP A 64 -2.93 -17.11 -5.45
C ASP A 64 -1.65 -17.87 -5.01
N ARG A 65 -1.47 -19.10 -5.50
CA ARG A 65 -0.31 -19.97 -5.20
C ARG A 65 -0.03 -20.17 -3.71
N GLY A 66 -1.07 -20.12 -2.86
CA GLY A 66 -0.95 -20.37 -1.42
C GLY A 66 -0.70 -19.11 -0.57
N LEU A 67 -0.81 -17.92 -1.17
CA LEU A 67 -0.73 -16.66 -0.42
C LEU A 67 -1.85 -16.54 0.61
N SER A 68 -3.10 -16.88 0.25
CA SER A 68 -4.24 -16.97 1.19
C SER A 68 -3.92 -17.82 2.39
N LYS A 69 -3.47 -19.07 2.18
CA LYS A 69 -3.11 -20.01 3.25
C LYS A 69 -2.05 -19.44 4.18
N THR A 70 -1.01 -18.81 3.60
CA THR A 70 0.06 -18.16 4.35
C THR A 70 -0.49 -17.04 5.22
N MET A 71 -1.33 -16.16 4.67
CA MET A 71 -1.95 -15.07 5.42
C MET A 71 -2.88 -15.59 6.52
N THR A 72 -3.71 -16.60 6.24
CA THR A 72 -4.60 -17.22 7.23
C THR A 72 -3.81 -17.80 8.41
N ALA A 73 -2.71 -18.52 8.14
CA ALA A 73 -1.86 -19.07 9.20
C ALA A 73 -1.20 -17.97 10.04
N TRP A 74 -0.71 -16.90 9.39
CA TRP A 74 -0.05 -15.79 10.07
C TRP A 74 -1.02 -14.99 10.95
N MET A 75 -2.23 -14.71 10.43
CA MET A 75 -3.30 -14.07 11.17
C MET A 75 -3.77 -14.94 12.35
N GLY A 76 -3.84 -16.26 12.16
CA GLY A 76 -4.15 -17.20 13.24
C GLY A 76 -3.11 -17.15 14.37
N LYS A 77 -1.82 -17.16 14.01
CA LYS A 77 -0.72 -17.03 14.97
C LYS A 77 -0.79 -15.70 15.74
N ARG A 78 -0.99 -14.59 15.04
CA ARG A 78 -1.14 -13.26 15.67
C ARG A 78 -2.30 -13.19 16.65
N ARG A 79 -3.41 -13.88 16.36
CA ARG A 79 -4.58 -13.94 17.24
C ARG A 79 -4.27 -14.73 18.51
N ALA A 80 -3.60 -15.87 18.38
CA ALA A 80 -3.19 -16.68 19.52
C ALA A 80 -2.11 -16.01 20.40
N GLU A 81 -1.29 -15.10 19.83
CA GLU A 81 -0.35 -14.27 20.60
C GLU A 81 -1.05 -13.17 21.43
N ALA A 82 -2.30 -12.84 21.12
CA ALA A 82 -3.07 -11.80 21.79
C ALA A 82 -4.06 -12.35 22.85
N GLU A 83 -4.17 -13.68 22.94
CA GLU A 83 -4.91 -14.42 23.98
C GLU A 83 -3.95 -14.82 25.12
#